data_AF-A0AA95EUE4-F1
#
_entry.id   AF-A0AA95EUE4-F1
#
_cell.length_a   1.000
_cell.length_b   1.000
_cell.length_c   1.000
_cell.angle_alpha   90.00
_cell.angle_beta   90.00
_cell.angle_gamma   90.00
#
_symmetry.space_group_name_H-M   'P 1'
#
loop_
_entity.id
_entity.type
_entity.pdbx_description
1 polymer ?
#
loop_
_entity_poly.entity_id
_entity_poly.type
_entity_poly.pdbx_seq_one_letter_code
_entity_poly.pdbx_strand_id
1 'polypeptide(L)'
;MPFPQSIREQALLACKRYCCYCEKYSGLNMEVHHIIQEADGGPNTFDNAIPVCLNCHATIGAYNTRHPKGTKYSSKELKKIRDDFYKKIKKIPRKADQKSDADKKLLEAFKDDFTDILEYIIDTDFSAQLVNIGLSDKIDSLVSKWSKKKKIFELKLLEDTKLDIINEICELQQYLSIKFFRLYEPTRFLIFRNESYEEGENLREVLRPNTLRIRTRIKQLLDQLYSY
;
A
#
# COMPACT_ATOMS: atom_id res chain seq x y z
N MET A 1 -15.95 -0.20 -34.82
CA MET A 1 -17.33 -0.54 -34.40
C MET A 1 -17.33 -0.86 -32.91
N PRO A 2 -18.47 -0.78 -32.21
CA PRO A 2 -18.54 -1.21 -30.82
C PRO A 2 -18.42 -2.74 -30.69
N PHE A 3 -17.81 -3.21 -29.60
CA PHE A 3 -17.87 -4.62 -29.21
C PHE A 3 -19.33 -5.08 -28.99
N PRO A 4 -19.63 -6.38 -29.19
CA PRO A 4 -20.87 -6.98 -28.72
C PRO A 4 -21.09 -6.71 -27.23
N GLN A 5 -22.36 -6.51 -26.84
CA GLN A 5 -22.72 -6.16 -25.47
C GLN A 5 -22.17 -7.16 -24.44
N SER A 6 -22.26 -8.47 -24.72
CA SER A 6 -21.75 -9.53 -23.85
C SER A 6 -20.24 -9.42 -23.57
N ILE A 7 -19.44 -9.13 -24.60
CA ILE A 7 -17.99 -8.94 -24.48
C ILE A 7 -17.67 -7.66 -23.69
N ARG A 8 -18.40 -6.58 -23.97
CA ARG A 8 -18.24 -5.31 -23.24
C ARG A 8 -18.54 -5.49 -21.75
N GLU A 9 -19.64 -6.16 -21.41
CA GLU A 9 -20.01 -6.47 -20.02
C GLU A 9 -18.97 -7.35 -19.36
N GLN A 10 -18.53 -8.42 -20.03
CA GLN A 10 -17.50 -9.31 -19.51
C GLN A 10 -16.20 -8.55 -19.17
N ALA A 11 -15.74 -7.67 -20.06
CA ALA A 11 -14.54 -6.85 -19.86
C ALA A 11 -14.70 -5.88 -18.67
N LEU A 12 -15.84 -5.18 -18.59
CA LEU A 12 -16.12 -4.25 -17.49
C LEU A 12 -16.28 -4.95 -16.12
N LEU A 13 -16.83 -6.18 -16.11
CA LEU A 13 -16.92 -7.00 -14.90
C LEU A 13 -15.54 -7.48 -14.45
N ALA A 14 -14.67 -7.86 -15.39
CA ALA A 14 -13.30 -8.32 -15.11
C ALA A 14 -12.42 -7.22 -14.51
N CYS A 15 -12.54 -5.97 -14.98
CA CYS A 15 -11.81 -4.83 -14.41
C CYS A 15 -12.51 -4.17 -13.21
N LYS A 16 -13.71 -4.60 -12.82
CA LYS A 16 -14.52 -3.97 -11.75
C LYS A 16 -14.71 -2.45 -11.93
N ARG A 17 -14.79 -1.98 -13.19
CA ARG A 17 -14.86 -0.54 -13.57
C ARG A 17 -13.63 0.31 -13.23
N TYR A 18 -12.48 -0.33 -13.02
CA TYR A 18 -11.19 0.34 -13.00
C TYR A 18 -10.59 0.39 -14.41
N CYS A 19 -9.84 1.43 -14.70
CA CYS A 19 -9.08 1.53 -15.94
C CYS A 19 -7.92 0.52 -15.90
N CYS A 20 -7.82 -0.36 -16.91
CA CYS A 20 -6.71 -1.31 -16.98
C CYS A 20 -5.34 -0.66 -17.20
N TYR A 21 -5.30 0.59 -17.69
CA TYR A 21 -4.06 1.30 -17.99
C TYR A 21 -3.55 2.13 -16.81
N CYS A 22 -4.35 3.07 -16.29
CA CYS A 22 -3.95 3.93 -15.17
C CYS A 22 -4.38 3.41 -13.80
N GLU A 23 -5.08 2.27 -13.77
CA GLU A 23 -5.51 1.57 -12.55
C GLU A 23 -6.46 2.35 -11.62
N LYS A 24 -7.01 3.48 -12.08
CA LYS A 24 -7.99 4.28 -11.32
C LYS A 24 -9.41 3.78 -11.49
N TYR A 25 -10.19 3.76 -10.40
CA TYR A 25 -11.63 3.55 -10.48
C TYR A 25 -12.28 4.67 -11.31
N SER A 26 -13.04 4.29 -12.34
CA SER A 26 -13.63 5.27 -13.27
C SER A 26 -15.14 5.09 -13.45
N GLY A 27 -15.74 4.05 -12.88
CA GLY A 27 -17.20 3.88 -12.82
C GLY A 27 -17.87 3.91 -14.20
N LEU A 28 -18.69 4.94 -14.42
CA LEU A 28 -19.39 5.17 -15.70
C LEU A 28 -18.47 5.73 -16.80
N ASN A 29 -17.35 6.35 -16.44
CA ASN A 29 -16.39 6.97 -17.37
C ASN A 29 -15.41 5.94 -17.95
N MET A 30 -15.93 4.77 -18.36
CA MET A 30 -15.19 3.62 -18.86
C MET A 30 -15.66 3.24 -20.26
N GLU A 31 -14.69 3.01 -21.15
CA GLU A 31 -14.89 2.47 -22.49
C GLU A 31 -14.06 1.21 -22.70
N VAL A 32 -14.42 0.40 -23.68
CA VAL A 32 -13.70 -0.82 -24.04
C VAL A 32 -13.06 -0.60 -25.39
N HIS A 33 -11.74 -0.42 -25.38
CA HIS A 33 -10.94 -0.17 -26.57
C HIS A 33 -10.48 -1.50 -27.19
N HIS A 34 -10.37 -1.55 -28.51
CA HIS A 34 -9.77 -2.70 -29.21
C HIS A 34 -8.24 -2.63 -29.11
N ILE A 35 -7.59 -3.69 -28.62
CA ILE A 35 -6.12 -3.77 -28.56
C ILE A 35 -5.52 -3.76 -29.98
N ILE A 36 -6.12 -4.54 -30.88
CA ILE A 36 -5.93 -4.47 -32.33
C ILE A 36 -7.22 -3.89 -32.90
N GLN A 37 -7.15 -2.73 -33.55
CA GLN A 37 -8.33 -2.07 -34.09
C GLN A 37 -9.05 -2.96 -35.09
N GLU A 38 -10.37 -2.87 -35.13
CA GLU A 38 -11.18 -3.61 -36.09
C GLU A 38 -10.87 -3.21 -37.54
N ALA A 39 -10.56 -1.94 -37.76
CA ALA A 39 -10.10 -1.45 -39.07
C ALA A 39 -8.79 -2.13 -39.53
N ASP A 40 -8.00 -2.65 -38.59
CA ASP A 40 -6.77 -3.41 -38.83
C ASP A 40 -7.01 -4.93 -38.75
N GLY A 41 -8.27 -5.39 -38.81
CA GLY A 41 -8.65 -6.81 -38.76
C GLY A 41 -8.74 -7.39 -37.33
N GLY A 42 -8.75 -6.55 -36.30
CA GLY A 42 -8.88 -6.99 -34.92
C GLY A 42 -10.24 -7.63 -34.60
N PRO A 43 -10.29 -8.79 -33.94
CA PRO A 43 -11.54 -9.50 -33.68
C PRO A 43 -12.32 -8.89 -32.51
N ASN A 44 -13.65 -9.07 -32.49
CA ASN A 44 -14.54 -8.65 -31.41
C ASN A 44 -14.59 -9.66 -30.25
N THR A 45 -13.44 -9.95 -29.64
CA THR A 45 -13.31 -10.94 -28.56
C THR A 45 -12.87 -10.31 -27.23
N PHE A 46 -13.14 -10.99 -26.12
CA PHE A 46 -12.67 -10.57 -24.79
C PHE A 46 -11.14 -10.40 -24.75
N ASP A 47 -10.40 -11.25 -25.46
CA ASP A 47 -8.94 -11.18 -25.53
C ASP A 47 -8.40 -10.00 -26.36
N ASN A 48 -9.23 -9.38 -27.20
CA ASN A 48 -8.88 -8.14 -27.90
C ASN A 48 -9.45 -6.88 -27.22
N ALA A 49 -10.18 -7.03 -26.12
CA ALA A 49 -10.82 -5.94 -25.39
C ALA A 49 -9.93 -5.45 -24.24
N ILE A 50 -9.70 -4.14 -24.15
CA ILE A 50 -9.08 -3.48 -22.98
C ILE A 50 -10.01 -2.39 -22.42
N PRO A 51 -10.58 -2.58 -21.21
CA PRO A 51 -11.32 -1.54 -20.51
C PRO A 51 -10.43 -0.39 -20.04
N VAL A 52 -10.72 0.85 -20.44
CA VAL A 52 -9.96 2.04 -20.05
C VAL A 52 -10.87 3.23 -19.75
N CYS A 53 -10.39 4.20 -18.96
CA CYS A 53 -11.12 5.44 -18.76
C CYS A 53 -11.05 6.33 -20.00
N LEU A 54 -11.96 7.30 -20.13
CA LEU A 54 -12.05 8.20 -21.29
C LEU A 54 -10.71 8.90 -21.63
N ASN A 55 -9.95 9.29 -20.61
CA ASN A 55 -8.64 9.93 -20.80
C ASN A 55 -7.60 8.97 -21.39
N CYS A 56 -7.54 7.74 -20.87
CA CYS A 56 -6.61 6.72 -21.37
C CYS A 56 -7.04 6.24 -22.76
N HIS A 57 -8.35 6.13 -23.01
CA HIS A 57 -8.90 5.82 -24.33
C HIS A 57 -8.41 6.82 -25.39
N ALA A 58 -8.56 8.12 -25.11
CA ALA A 58 -8.05 9.17 -26.00
C ALA A 58 -6.53 9.07 -26.20
N THR A 59 -5.78 8.78 -25.15
CA THR A 59 -4.30 8.70 -25.21
C THR A 59 -3.82 7.52 -26.05
N ILE A 60 -4.41 6.33 -25.86
CA ILE A 60 -4.02 5.11 -26.58
C ILE A 60 -4.29 5.26 -28.08
N GLY A 61 -5.42 5.89 -28.45
CA GLY A 61 -5.78 6.14 -29.85
C GLY A 61 -5.08 7.33 -30.51
N ALA A 62 -4.37 8.18 -29.76
CA ALA A 62 -3.86 9.46 -30.25
C ALA A 62 -2.60 9.37 -31.15
N TYR A 63 -1.96 8.20 -31.27
CA TYR A 63 -0.71 8.09 -32.03
C TYR A 63 -0.93 8.36 -33.53
N ASN A 64 -0.36 9.45 -34.02
CA ASN A 64 -0.45 9.85 -35.42
C ASN A 64 0.77 9.33 -36.21
N THR A 65 0.55 8.38 -37.12
CA THR A 65 1.61 7.84 -37.98
C THR A 65 2.20 8.86 -38.95
N ARG A 66 1.45 9.91 -39.30
CA ARG A 66 1.90 11.00 -40.19
C ARG A 66 2.69 12.09 -39.46
N HIS A 67 2.62 12.12 -38.13
CA HIS A 67 3.40 13.04 -37.29
C HIS A 67 3.74 12.37 -35.95
N PRO A 68 4.65 11.37 -35.98
CA PRO A 68 4.92 10.53 -34.83
C PRO A 68 5.50 11.36 -33.68
N LYS A 69 4.78 11.40 -32.55
CA LYS A 69 5.24 11.96 -31.29
C LYS A 69 5.15 10.88 -30.22
N GLY A 70 6.27 10.61 -29.55
CA GLY A 70 6.37 9.52 -28.58
C GLY A 70 6.37 8.14 -29.24
N THR A 71 6.14 7.11 -28.43
CA THR A 71 6.13 5.71 -28.87
C THR A 71 4.71 5.18 -28.94
N LYS A 72 4.33 4.56 -30.06
CA LYS A 72 3.03 3.91 -30.21
C LYS A 72 2.94 2.70 -29.28
N TYR A 73 1.87 2.61 -28.49
CA TYR A 73 1.59 1.41 -27.71
C TYR A 73 1.47 0.19 -28.62
N SER A 74 2.19 -0.87 -28.29
CA SER A 74 2.07 -2.13 -29.03
C SER A 74 0.86 -2.93 -28.55
N SER A 75 0.27 -3.74 -29.43
CA SER A 75 -0.82 -4.65 -29.04
C SER A 75 -0.38 -5.62 -27.93
N LYS A 76 0.88 -6.08 -27.96
CA LYS A 76 1.49 -6.93 -26.93
C LYS A 76 1.55 -6.24 -25.57
N GLU A 77 1.94 -4.97 -25.56
CA GLU A 77 2.03 -4.14 -24.35
C GLU A 77 0.65 -3.93 -23.73
N LEU A 78 -0.33 -3.45 -24.50
CA LEU A 78 -1.70 -3.22 -24.01
C LEU A 78 -2.33 -4.51 -23.47
N LYS A 79 -2.11 -5.63 -24.16
CA LYS A 79 -2.58 -6.94 -23.70
C LYS A 79 -1.95 -7.33 -22.36
N LYS A 80 -0.64 -7.16 -22.22
CA LYS A 80 0.07 -7.46 -20.96
C LYS A 80 -0.41 -6.56 -19.81
N ILE A 81 -0.53 -5.25 -20.04
CA ILE A 81 -1.06 -4.29 -19.06
C ILE A 81 -2.43 -4.74 -18.55
N ARG A 82 -3.34 -5.08 -19.46
CA ARG A 82 -4.67 -5.59 -19.11
C ARG A 82 -4.61 -6.88 -18.29
N ASP A 83 -3.84 -7.86 -18.74
CA ASP A 83 -3.78 -9.18 -18.11
C ASP A 83 -3.20 -9.10 -16.70
N ASP A 84 -2.18 -8.29 -16.50
CA ASP A 84 -1.58 -8.05 -15.19
C ASP A 84 -2.55 -7.30 -14.26
N PHE A 85 -3.28 -6.31 -14.79
CA PHE A 85 -4.32 -5.64 -14.03
C PHE A 85 -5.48 -6.58 -13.63
N TYR A 86 -5.93 -7.48 -14.51
CA TYR A 86 -6.95 -8.47 -14.18
C TYR A 86 -6.52 -9.40 -13.04
N LYS A 87 -5.24 -9.78 -12.96
CA LYS A 87 -4.71 -10.54 -11.83
C LYS A 87 -4.72 -9.72 -10.54
N LYS A 88 -4.33 -8.45 -10.61
CA LYS A 88 -4.30 -7.51 -9.47
C LYS A 88 -5.70 -7.26 -8.90
N ILE A 89 -6.64 -6.88 -9.76
CA ILE A 89 -7.99 -6.44 -9.36
C ILE A 89 -8.87 -7.58 -8.84
N LYS A 90 -8.57 -8.84 -9.16
CA LYS A 90 -9.28 -10.01 -8.61
C LYS A 90 -9.30 -9.99 -7.08
N LYS A 91 -8.21 -9.56 -6.44
CA LYS A 91 -8.05 -9.50 -4.98
C LYS A 91 -8.83 -8.35 -4.31
N ILE A 92 -9.26 -7.34 -5.06
CA ILE A 92 -9.88 -6.12 -4.53
C ILE A 92 -11.42 -6.25 -4.59
N PRO A 93 -12.18 -6.16 -3.47
CA PRO A 93 -13.64 -6.29 -3.53
C PRO A 93 -14.31 -5.16 -4.35
N ARG A 94 -15.48 -5.43 -4.95
CA ARG A 94 -16.26 -4.37 -5.64
C ARG A 94 -16.65 -3.30 -4.61
N LYS A 95 -16.43 -2.02 -4.93
CA LYS A 95 -16.59 -0.85 -4.05
C LYS A 95 -15.58 -0.71 -2.91
N ALA A 96 -14.38 -1.31 -3.00
CA ALA A 96 -13.31 -1.07 -2.02
C ALA A 96 -12.93 0.43 -1.88
N ASP A 97 -13.05 1.21 -2.97
CA ASP A 97 -12.60 2.61 -3.01
C ASP A 97 -13.66 3.66 -2.66
N GLN A 98 -14.89 3.27 -2.30
CA GLN A 98 -15.82 4.23 -1.70
C GLN A 98 -15.55 4.30 -0.20
N LYS A 99 -14.40 4.86 0.18
CA LYS A 99 -14.20 5.31 1.56
C LYS A 99 -15.35 6.25 1.91
N SER A 100 -16.11 5.92 2.93
CA SER A 100 -17.07 6.86 3.47
C SER A 100 -16.33 8.09 3.99
N ASP A 101 -17.03 9.23 4.07
CA ASP A 101 -16.42 10.44 4.61
C ASP A 101 -16.03 10.26 6.10
N ALA A 102 -16.64 9.29 6.79
CA ALA A 102 -16.21 8.83 8.11
C ALA A 102 -14.83 8.16 8.04
N ASP A 103 -14.63 7.18 7.16
CA ASP A 103 -13.35 6.50 6.97
C ASP A 103 -12.22 7.47 6.58
N LYS A 104 -12.51 8.49 5.75
CA LYS A 104 -11.52 9.52 5.40
C LYS A 104 -11.07 10.30 6.63
N LYS A 105 -12.01 10.79 7.45
CA LYS A 105 -11.69 11.55 8.68
C LYS A 105 -10.91 10.70 9.67
N LEU A 106 -11.28 9.43 9.81
CA LEU A 106 -10.60 8.48 10.68
C LEU A 106 -9.19 8.16 10.19
N LEU A 107 -9.01 8.03 8.88
CA LEU A 107 -7.70 7.78 8.28
C LEU A 107 -6.75 8.96 8.51
N GLU A 108 -7.21 10.19 8.28
CA GLU A 108 -6.38 11.37 8.51
C GLU A 108 -6.02 11.51 10.00
N ALA A 109 -6.99 11.32 10.91
CA ALA A 109 -6.69 11.30 12.35
C ALA A 109 -5.70 10.20 12.75
N PHE A 110 -5.75 9.03 12.09
CA PHE A 110 -4.81 7.94 12.33
C PHE A 110 -3.40 8.27 11.81
N LYS A 111 -3.30 8.87 10.62
CA LYS A 111 -2.02 9.35 10.06
C LYS A 111 -1.40 10.41 10.95
N ASP A 112 -2.17 11.40 11.40
CA ASP A 112 -1.69 12.47 12.29
C ASP A 112 -1.13 11.92 13.60
N ASP A 113 -1.75 10.88 14.14
CA ASP A 113 -1.31 10.25 15.39
C ASP A 113 -0.05 9.38 15.23
N PHE A 114 0.09 8.65 14.12
CA PHE A 114 1.12 7.62 13.98
C PHE A 114 2.31 8.00 13.09
N THR A 115 2.21 8.96 12.18
CA THR A 115 3.27 9.20 11.18
C THR A 115 4.63 9.47 11.83
N ASP A 116 4.71 10.46 12.71
CA ASP A 116 5.98 10.85 13.33
C ASP A 116 6.63 9.71 14.14
N ILE A 117 5.82 8.92 14.85
CA ILE A 117 6.35 7.81 15.66
C ILE A 117 6.80 6.64 14.78
N LEU A 118 6.08 6.37 13.68
CA LEU A 118 6.46 5.32 12.74
C LEU A 118 7.73 5.70 11.98
N GLU A 119 7.85 6.94 11.52
CA GLU A 119 9.07 7.46 10.90
C GLU A 119 10.26 7.38 11.86
N TYR A 120 10.07 7.80 13.12
CA TYR A 120 11.10 7.65 14.15
C TYR A 120 11.54 6.19 14.31
N ILE A 121 10.60 5.24 14.38
CA ILE A 121 10.91 3.81 14.48
C ILE A 121 11.67 3.32 13.24
N ILE A 122 11.20 3.68 12.04
CA ILE A 122 11.81 3.28 10.77
C ILE A 122 13.26 3.74 10.71
N ASP A 123 13.54 4.98 11.10
CA ASP A 123 14.86 5.59 10.96
C ASP A 123 15.83 5.22 12.09
N THR A 124 15.31 4.80 13.25
CA THR A 124 16.13 4.46 14.42
C THR A 124 16.68 3.04 14.33
N ASP A 125 18.01 2.89 14.31
CA ASP A 125 18.64 1.58 14.53
C ASP A 125 18.75 1.25 16.02
N PHE A 126 17.77 0.51 16.54
CA PHE A 126 17.70 0.08 17.94
C PHE A 126 18.91 -0.74 18.42
N SER A 127 19.73 -1.26 17.51
CA SER A 127 20.94 -2.02 17.83
C SER A 127 22.24 -1.22 17.73
N ALA A 128 22.17 0.04 17.29
CA ALA A 128 23.33 0.88 17.03
C ALA A 128 23.19 2.35 17.45
N GLN A 129 21.98 2.81 17.78
CA GLN A 129 21.67 4.21 18.10
C GLN A 129 21.01 4.36 19.47
N LEU A 130 21.03 5.59 19.98
CA LEU A 130 20.32 5.97 21.20
C LEU A 130 18.81 6.07 20.92
N VAL A 131 18.00 5.51 21.81
CA VAL A 131 16.55 5.45 21.68
C VAL A 131 15.90 6.40 22.70
N ASN A 132 14.87 7.14 22.29
CA ASN A 132 14.17 8.05 23.20
C ASN A 132 13.50 7.26 24.33
N ILE A 133 13.78 7.62 25.59
CA ILE A 133 13.22 6.92 26.76
C ILE A 133 11.69 6.96 26.82
N GLY A 134 11.08 8.04 26.33
CA GLY A 134 9.62 8.21 26.28
C GLY A 134 8.97 7.52 25.08
N LEU A 135 9.71 6.76 24.27
CA LEU A 135 9.12 6.03 23.14
C LEU A 135 8.04 5.05 23.62
N SER A 136 8.31 4.27 24.66
CA SER A 136 7.33 3.29 25.20
C SER A 136 6.05 3.99 25.65
N ASP A 137 6.16 5.09 26.39
CA ASP A 137 4.98 5.83 26.89
C ASP A 137 4.14 6.41 25.74
N LYS A 138 4.80 6.89 24.69
CA LYS A 138 4.13 7.38 23.47
C LYS A 138 3.38 6.24 22.77
N ILE A 139 4.02 5.08 22.62
CA ILE A 139 3.40 3.88 22.06
C ILE A 139 2.16 3.50 22.87
N ASP A 140 2.28 3.38 24.20
CA ASP A 140 1.17 3.00 25.08
C ASP A 140 -0.03 3.94 24.96
N SER A 141 0.23 5.25 24.91
CA SER A 141 -0.80 6.27 24.73
C SER A 141 -1.56 6.10 23.41
N LEU A 142 -0.84 5.93 22.30
CA LEU A 142 -1.42 5.74 20.96
C LEU A 142 -2.17 4.41 20.84
N VAL A 143 -1.55 3.31 21.29
CA VAL A 143 -2.16 1.98 21.28
C VAL A 143 -3.43 1.99 22.12
N SER A 144 -3.42 2.60 23.31
CA SER A 144 -4.62 2.72 24.16
C SER A 144 -5.73 3.53 23.49
N LYS A 145 -5.40 4.63 22.80
CA LYS A 145 -6.35 5.45 22.03
C LYS A 145 -7.03 4.66 20.92
N TRP A 146 -6.28 3.85 20.17
CA TRP A 146 -6.78 3.18 18.96
C TRP A 146 -7.25 1.74 19.17
N SER A 147 -6.81 1.08 20.24
CA SER A 147 -7.29 -0.25 20.63
C SER A 147 -8.69 -0.22 21.23
N LYS A 148 -9.13 0.91 21.80
CA LYS A 148 -10.53 1.14 22.22
C LYS A 148 -11.48 1.36 21.03
N LYS A 149 -10.92 1.68 19.87
CA LYS A 149 -11.62 1.98 18.61
C LYS A 149 -11.64 0.75 17.68
N LYS A 150 -12.12 -0.41 18.16
CA LYS A 150 -12.21 -1.64 17.35
C LYS A 150 -13.35 -1.54 16.33
N LYS A 151 -13.09 -1.94 15.08
CA LYS A 151 -14.04 -1.93 13.94
C LYS A 151 -14.59 -0.54 13.61
N ILE A 152 -13.74 0.48 13.71
CA ILE A 152 -14.14 1.86 13.42
C ILE A 152 -14.07 2.16 11.92
N PHE A 153 -13.17 1.52 11.18
CA PHE A 153 -13.15 1.63 9.73
C PHE A 153 -14.20 0.71 9.11
N GLU A 154 -15.03 1.25 8.24
CA GLU A 154 -15.99 0.48 7.44
C GLU A 154 -15.26 -0.32 6.35
N LEU A 155 -14.22 0.28 5.76
CA LEU A 155 -13.32 -0.39 4.85
C LEU A 155 -12.42 -1.37 5.60
N LYS A 156 -12.71 -2.66 5.47
CA LYS A 156 -11.95 -3.75 6.09
C LYS A 156 -10.44 -3.64 5.88
N LEU A 157 -10.00 -3.24 4.70
CA LEU A 157 -8.58 -3.12 4.37
C LEU A 157 -7.87 -2.04 5.23
N LEU A 158 -8.55 -0.94 5.58
CA LEU A 158 -8.03 0.08 6.50
C LEU A 158 -7.98 -0.45 7.93
N GLU A 159 -9.04 -1.14 8.36
CA GLU A 159 -9.10 -1.76 9.69
C GLU A 159 -7.97 -2.79 9.87
N ASP A 160 -7.74 -3.64 8.88
CA ASP A 160 -6.67 -4.64 8.88
C ASP A 160 -5.28 -3.95 8.93
N THR A 161 -5.05 -2.92 8.13
CA THR A 161 -3.78 -2.16 8.14
C THR A 161 -3.51 -1.48 9.48
N LYS A 162 -4.55 -0.88 10.09
CA LYS A 162 -4.48 -0.28 11.42
C LYS A 162 -4.04 -1.31 12.47
N LEU A 163 -4.67 -2.50 12.44
CA LEU A 163 -4.36 -3.57 13.39
C LEU A 163 -2.93 -4.09 13.19
N ASP A 164 -2.49 -4.26 11.95
CA ASP A 164 -1.12 -4.66 11.64
C ASP A 164 -0.10 -3.65 12.19
N ILE A 165 -0.33 -2.34 11.99
CA ILE A 165 0.54 -1.29 12.54
C ILE A 165 0.61 -1.36 14.06
N ILE A 166 -0.54 -1.46 14.73
CA ILE A 166 -0.59 -1.56 16.20
C ILE A 166 0.18 -2.80 16.69
N ASN A 167 -0.01 -3.94 16.03
CA ASN A 167 0.65 -5.19 16.43
C ASN A 167 2.18 -5.10 16.30
N GLU A 168 2.69 -4.57 15.19
CA GLU A 168 4.14 -4.43 14.98
C GLU A 168 4.80 -3.49 15.99
N ILE A 169 4.15 -2.36 16.32
CA ILE A 169 4.68 -1.44 17.33
C ILE A 169 4.62 -2.06 18.74
N CYS A 170 3.52 -2.76 19.08
CA CYS A 170 3.44 -3.51 20.33
C CYS A 170 4.51 -4.60 20.42
N GLU A 171 4.84 -5.24 19.30
CA GLU A 171 5.95 -6.21 19.25
C GLU A 171 7.29 -5.51 19.52
N LEU A 172 7.56 -4.37 18.87
CA LEU A 172 8.76 -3.57 19.10
C LEU A 172 8.93 -3.21 20.59
N GLN A 173 7.83 -2.83 21.24
CA GLN A 173 7.83 -2.42 22.63
C GLN A 173 8.33 -3.51 23.59
N GLN A 174 8.15 -4.80 23.25
CA GLN A 174 8.69 -5.91 24.04
C GLN A 174 10.23 -5.89 24.10
N TYR A 175 10.87 -5.34 23.07
CA TYR A 175 12.32 -5.16 23.02
C TYR A 175 12.79 -3.90 23.73
N LEU A 176 11.92 -2.90 23.96
CA LEU A 176 12.22 -1.70 24.76
C LEU A 176 12.20 -1.99 26.27
N SER A 177 12.87 -3.06 26.69
CA SER A 177 12.88 -3.56 28.06
C SER A 177 14.27 -3.52 28.67
N ILE A 178 14.32 -3.63 30.00
CA ILE A 178 15.58 -3.67 30.77
C ILE A 178 16.52 -4.81 30.34
N LYS A 179 15.99 -5.84 29.66
CA LYS A 179 16.78 -6.94 29.10
C LYS A 179 17.70 -6.48 27.96
N PHE A 180 17.24 -5.55 27.14
CA PHE A 180 17.94 -5.13 25.93
C PHE A 180 18.49 -3.71 26.02
N PHE A 181 17.92 -2.87 26.87
CA PHE A 181 18.29 -1.46 27.02
C PHE A 181 18.64 -1.10 28.46
N ARG A 182 19.44 -0.04 28.59
CA ARG A 182 19.73 0.64 29.84
C ARG A 182 19.70 2.14 29.63
N LEU A 183 19.57 2.89 30.73
CA LEU A 183 19.67 4.34 30.69
C LEU A 183 21.10 4.77 30.33
N TYR A 184 21.20 5.68 29.38
CA TYR A 184 22.41 6.44 29.08
C TYR A 184 22.33 7.78 29.82
N GLU A 185 22.90 7.81 31.01
CA GLU A 185 22.83 8.93 31.97
C GLU A 185 23.12 10.32 31.36
N PRO A 186 24.09 10.51 30.44
CA PRO A 186 24.39 11.84 29.91
C PRO A 186 23.25 12.52 29.15
N THR A 187 22.36 11.74 28.52
CA THR A 187 21.29 12.30 27.67
C THR A 187 19.88 11.89 28.09
N ARG A 188 19.74 10.99 29.07
CA ARG A 188 18.46 10.33 29.42
C ARG A 188 17.83 9.56 28.25
N PHE A 189 18.62 9.14 27.27
CA PHE A 189 18.20 8.19 26.25
C PHE A 189 18.47 6.76 26.71
N LEU A 190 17.89 5.79 26.03
CA LEU A 190 18.21 4.39 26.17
C LEU A 190 19.35 4.01 25.23
N ILE A 191 20.30 3.23 25.72
CA ILE A 191 21.35 2.59 24.92
C ILE A 191 21.18 1.08 25.01
N PHE A 192 21.41 0.38 23.91
CA PHE A 192 21.38 -1.08 23.87
C PHE A 192 22.46 -1.66 24.79
N ARG A 193 22.18 -2.82 25.36
CA ARG A 193 23.10 -3.59 26.20
C ARG A 193 24.06 -4.39 25.34
N ASN A 194 25.34 -4.32 25.70
CA ASN A 194 26.45 -5.03 25.03
C ASN A 194 27.68 -5.04 25.95
N GLU A 195 27.47 -5.06 27.26
CA GLU A 195 28.53 -4.94 28.27
C GLU A 195 29.07 -6.31 28.69
N SER A 196 28.29 -7.38 28.47
CA SER A 196 28.72 -8.77 28.62
C SER A 196 28.69 -9.55 27.30
N TYR A 197 29.33 -10.72 27.29
CA TYR A 197 29.26 -11.66 26.16
C TYR A 197 27.79 -12.05 25.85
N GLU A 198 27.02 -12.39 26.87
CA GLU A 198 25.61 -12.78 26.78
C GLU A 198 24.72 -11.63 26.28
N GLU A 199 24.96 -10.40 26.74
CA GLU A 199 24.25 -9.22 26.23
C GLU A 199 24.59 -8.97 24.76
N GLY A 200 25.85 -9.16 24.37
CA GLY A 200 26.26 -9.06 22.97
C GLY A 200 25.65 -10.14 22.07
N GLU A 201 25.48 -11.37 22.57
CA GLU A 201 24.71 -12.40 21.87
C GLU A 201 23.23 -12.01 21.74
N ASN A 202 22.59 -11.56 22.81
CA ASN A 202 21.20 -11.07 22.75
C ASN A 202 21.05 -9.90 21.77
N LEU A 203 22.02 -8.99 21.71
CA LEU A 203 22.02 -7.89 20.74
C LEU A 203 22.04 -8.40 19.29
N ARG A 204 22.97 -9.32 18.99
CA ARG A 204 23.20 -9.82 17.62
C ARG A 204 22.12 -10.80 17.14
N GLU A 205 21.71 -11.72 18.00
CA GLU A 205 20.85 -12.85 17.63
C GLU A 205 19.37 -12.58 17.90
N VAL A 206 19.04 -11.61 18.76
CA VAL A 206 17.65 -11.32 19.15
C VAL A 206 17.24 -9.90 18.80
N LEU A 207 17.88 -8.88 19.40
CA LEU A 207 17.43 -7.50 19.25
C LEU A 207 17.54 -7.01 17.80
N ARG A 208 18.72 -7.12 17.20
CA ARG A 208 19.00 -6.62 15.85
C ARG A 208 18.11 -7.25 14.77
N PRO A 209 18.01 -8.59 14.63
CA PRO A 209 17.21 -9.18 13.55
C PRO A 209 15.72 -8.90 13.71
N ASN A 210 15.19 -8.92 14.94
CA ASN A 210 13.77 -8.67 15.17
C ASN A 210 13.40 -7.20 14.96
N THR A 211 14.17 -6.26 15.52
CA THR A 211 13.90 -4.83 15.32
C THR A 211 14.07 -4.42 13.86
N LEU A 212 15.03 -5.00 13.13
CA LEU A 212 15.15 -4.79 11.68
C LEU A 212 13.93 -5.31 10.91
N ARG A 213 13.44 -6.51 11.23
CA ARG A 213 12.23 -7.08 10.63
C ARG A 213 11.02 -6.17 10.87
N ILE A 214 10.81 -5.76 12.13
CA ILE A 214 9.69 -4.91 12.53
C ILE A 214 9.76 -3.55 11.81
N ARG A 215 10.92 -2.88 11.81
CA ARG A 215 11.13 -1.61 11.09
C ARG A 215 10.80 -1.72 9.61
N THR A 216 11.26 -2.80 8.97
CA THR A 216 10.99 -3.07 7.55
C THR A 216 9.49 -3.27 7.31
N ARG A 217 8.81 -4.01 8.19
CA ARG A 217 7.37 -4.24 8.09
C ARG A 217 6.57 -2.96 8.33
N ILE A 218 6.93 -2.18 9.34
CA ILE A 218 6.34 -0.86 9.62
C ILE A 218 6.46 0.06 8.42
N LYS A 219 7.63 0.12 7.76
CA LYS A 219 7.80 0.90 6.53
C LYS A 219 6.81 0.50 5.44
N GLN A 220 6.66 -0.80 5.17
CA GLN A 220 5.68 -1.31 4.19
C GLN A 220 4.25 -0.93 4.56
N LEU A 221 3.91 -0.99 5.85
CA LEU A 221 2.58 -0.64 6.35
C LEU A 221 2.32 0.87 6.27
N LEU A 222 3.33 1.71 6.50
CA LEU A 222 3.24 3.16 6.34
C LEU A 222 3.01 3.53 4.87
N ASP A 223 3.79 2.94 3.95
CA ASP A 223 3.60 3.11 2.51
C ASP A 223 2.19 2.67 2.08
N GLN A 224 1.71 1.55 2.63
CA GLN A 224 0.35 1.04 2.40
C GLN A 224 -0.71 2.01 2.96
N LEU A 225 -0.51 2.56 4.16
CA LEU A 225 -1.43 3.50 4.80
C LEU A 225 -1.62 4.78 3.95
N TYR A 226 -0.54 5.28 3.37
CA TYR A 226 -0.55 6.46 2.50
C TYR A 226 -0.98 6.16 1.05
N SER A 227 -1.04 4.89 0.66
CA SER A 227 -1.60 4.47 -0.64
C SER A 227 -3.13 4.50 -0.68
N TYR A 228 -3.78 4.55 0.49
CA TYR A 228 -5.22 4.69 0.62
C TYR A 228 -5.64 6.14 0.43
#